data_AF-A0A6A5EXP0-F1
#
_entry.id   AF-A0A6A5EXP0-F1
#
_cell.length_a   1.000
_cell.length_b   1.000
_cell.length_c   1.000
_cell.angle_alpha   90.00
_cell.angle_beta   90.00
_cell.angle_gamma   90.00
#
_symmetry.space_group_name_H-M   'P 1'
#
loop_
_entity.id
_entity.type
_entity.pdbx_description
1 polymer ?
#
loop_
_entity_poly.entity_id
_entity_poly.type
_entity_poly.pdbx_seq_one_letter_code
_entity_poly.pdbx_strand_id
1 'polypeptide(L)'
;MGTSRMFRVFVVLGSAFMILLIIIYWDDVGASHLYLHTPVSPGPKIPHPPPPHQESQTSRTPSFLSDIDAFVNQFLEPGTGEPTDPVPADTSNQSEKAEERYIPRREWKIHLTPVAAELRERQDQRRRLLQEMCANDSVVFPGKNRSFDDIPNKELDHLIVDDRHGIIYCYVPKVACSNWKRIMIVLSESLLRDGVPQRDPLAIPRDLVHNNSMHFTFNKFWKRYGKFAKHLMKVKLKKYTKFIFVRDPFVRLISAYRNKFELRNEDFYACLCAQAIHSAVSR
;
A
#
# COMPACT_ATOMS: atom_id res chain seq x y z
N MET A 1 -34.16 -33.26 39.52
CA MET A 1 -34.27 -31.79 39.30
C MET A 1 -32.88 -31.16 39.02
N GLY A 2 -32.17 -31.58 37.96
CA GLY A 2 -30.77 -31.13 37.72
C GLY A 2 -30.43 -30.70 36.29
N THR A 3 -31.24 -31.07 35.29
CA THR A 3 -30.96 -30.85 33.87
C THR A 3 -31.16 -29.39 33.43
N SER A 4 -32.15 -28.69 33.99
CA SER A 4 -32.45 -27.28 33.67
C SER A 4 -31.35 -26.31 34.11
N ARG A 5 -30.66 -26.61 35.23
CA ARG A 5 -29.54 -25.78 35.72
C ARG A 5 -28.30 -25.92 34.84
N MET A 6 -27.98 -27.14 34.41
CA MET A 6 -26.86 -27.39 33.50
C MET A 6 -27.08 -26.73 32.14
N PHE A 7 -28.29 -26.82 31.58
CA PHE A 7 -28.61 -26.18 30.30
C PHE A 7 -28.43 -24.65 30.35
N ARG A 8 -28.87 -24.00 31.45
CA ARG A 8 -28.66 -22.56 31.65
C ARG A 8 -27.17 -22.19 31.73
N VAL A 9 -26.36 -23.01 32.40
CA VAL A 9 -24.90 -22.79 32.49
C VAL A 9 -24.23 -22.92 31.12
N PHE A 10 -24.60 -23.91 30.31
CA PHE A 10 -24.06 -24.07 28.97
C PHE A 10 -24.43 -22.93 28.01
N VAL A 11 -25.66 -22.42 28.10
CA VAL A 11 -26.08 -21.25 27.30
C VAL A 11 -25.31 -19.99 27.69
N VAL A 12 -25.10 -19.77 28.99
CA VAL A 12 -24.33 -18.61 29.48
C VAL A 12 -22.85 -18.72 29.08
N LEU A 13 -22.24 -19.89 29.23
CA LEU A 13 -20.85 -20.14 28.81
C LEU A 13 -20.68 -20.00 27.29
N GLY A 14 -21.63 -20.53 26.51
CA GLY A 14 -21.64 -20.39 25.05
C GLY A 14 -21.79 -18.94 24.60
N SER A 15 -22.67 -18.18 25.25
CA SER A 15 -22.85 -16.75 24.98
C SER A 15 -21.60 -15.95 25.34
N ALA A 16 -20.97 -16.22 26.48
CA ALA A 16 -19.73 -15.55 26.89
C ALA A 16 -18.58 -15.86 25.93
N PHE A 17 -18.47 -17.10 25.47
CA PHE A 17 -17.48 -17.50 24.48
C PHE A 17 -17.70 -16.84 23.12
N MET A 18 -18.95 -16.75 22.65
CA MET A 18 -19.27 -16.03 21.41
C MET A 18 -18.99 -14.53 21.50
N ILE A 19 -19.27 -13.90 22.64
CA ILE A 19 -18.92 -12.50 22.90
C ILE A 19 -17.40 -12.33 22.92
N LEU A 20 -16.66 -13.24 23.56
CA LEU A 20 -15.20 -13.22 23.56
C LEU A 20 -14.62 -13.35 22.14
N LEU A 21 -15.18 -14.23 21.31
CA LEU A 21 -14.80 -14.36 19.90
C LEU A 21 -15.13 -13.10 19.09
N ILE A 22 -16.26 -12.45 19.36
CA ILE A 22 -16.60 -11.17 18.74
C ILE A 22 -15.63 -10.09 19.18
N ILE A 23 -15.25 -10.03 20.46
CA ILE A 23 -14.27 -9.08 20.97
C ILE A 23 -12.90 -9.34 20.36
N ILE A 24 -12.40 -10.59 20.33
CA ILE A 24 -11.11 -10.93 19.70
C ILE A 24 -11.13 -10.62 18.21
N TYR A 25 -12.23 -10.94 17.51
CA TYR A 25 -12.41 -10.62 16.10
C TYR A 25 -12.44 -9.09 15.88
N TRP A 26 -13.11 -8.34 16.76
CA TRP A 26 -13.16 -6.89 16.70
C TRP A 26 -11.89 -6.19 17.20
N ASP A 27 -11.07 -6.81 18.04
CA ASP A 27 -9.80 -6.26 18.52
C ASP A 27 -8.72 -6.44 17.44
N ASP A 28 -8.73 -7.59 16.74
CA ASP A 28 -7.91 -7.84 15.54
C ASP A 28 -8.34 -6.95 14.34
N VAL A 29 -9.61 -6.52 14.32
CA VAL A 29 -10.16 -5.54 13.35
C VAL A 29 -10.02 -4.08 13.83
N GLY A 30 -9.98 -3.84 15.14
CA GLY A 30 -10.26 -2.55 15.78
C GLY A 30 -9.06 -1.82 16.37
N ALA A 31 -7.92 -2.49 16.59
CA ALA A 31 -6.69 -1.86 17.07
C ALA A 31 -6.05 -0.83 16.11
N SER A 32 -6.73 -0.46 15.01
CA SER A 32 -6.30 0.60 14.07
C SER A 32 -7.19 1.84 14.06
N HIS A 33 -8.26 1.89 14.87
CA HIS A 33 -9.24 2.99 14.79
C HIS A 33 -8.92 4.21 15.67
N LEU A 34 -7.71 4.30 16.22
CA LEU A 34 -7.28 5.40 17.09
C LEU A 34 -5.93 5.98 16.67
N TYR A 35 -5.81 6.36 15.40
CA TYR A 35 -5.00 7.53 15.05
C TYR A 35 -5.79 8.38 14.06
N LEU A 36 -6.15 9.57 14.54
CA LEU A 36 -7.03 10.55 13.93
C LEU A 36 -6.70 10.81 12.45
N HIS A 37 -7.75 10.72 11.64
CA HIS A 37 -7.82 11.32 10.31
C HIS A 37 -7.57 12.82 10.38
N THR A 38 -6.68 13.35 9.55
CA THR A 38 -6.72 14.76 9.15
C THR A 38 -7.87 14.96 8.15
N PRO A 39 -8.74 15.97 8.34
CA PRO A 39 -9.80 16.26 7.39
C PRO A 39 -9.22 16.91 6.13
N VAL A 40 -9.58 16.34 4.98
CA VAL A 40 -9.44 16.97 3.67
C VAL A 40 -10.36 18.19 3.63
N SER A 41 -9.80 19.35 3.29
CA SER A 41 -10.49 20.64 3.13
C SER A 41 -11.55 20.59 2.01
N PRO A 42 -12.63 21.39 2.06
CA PRO A 42 -13.78 21.23 1.18
C PRO A 42 -13.52 21.76 -0.23
N GLY A 43 -13.75 20.92 -1.24
CA GLY A 43 -13.79 21.32 -2.65
C GLY A 43 -14.98 22.22 -3.00
N PRO A 44 -14.95 22.88 -4.16
CA PRO A 44 -15.79 24.03 -4.46
C PRO A 44 -17.27 23.67 -4.67
N LYS A 45 -18.17 24.52 -4.15
CA LYS A 45 -19.62 24.43 -4.35
C LYS A 45 -19.95 24.87 -5.78
N ILE A 46 -20.64 24.03 -6.54
CA ILE A 46 -21.26 24.39 -7.83
C ILE A 46 -22.78 24.38 -7.67
N PRO A 47 -23.53 25.35 -8.24
CA PRO A 47 -24.96 25.54 -7.99
C PRO A 47 -25.85 24.51 -8.71
N HIS A 48 -26.97 24.16 -8.08
CA HIS A 48 -28.03 23.31 -8.63
C HIS A 48 -28.75 23.93 -9.84
N PRO A 49 -29.11 23.13 -10.86
CA PRO A 49 -30.24 23.38 -11.74
C PRO A 49 -31.46 22.48 -11.41
N PRO A 50 -32.69 22.87 -11.83
CA PRO A 50 -33.96 22.33 -11.31
C PRO A 50 -34.38 21.01 -11.99
N PRO A 51 -35.35 20.25 -11.43
CA PRO A 51 -35.75 18.95 -11.96
C PRO A 51 -36.84 19.08 -13.02
N PRO A 52 -36.93 18.11 -13.94
CA PRO A 52 -38.25 17.51 -14.15
C PRO A 52 -38.29 15.99 -14.41
N HIS A 53 -39.31 15.40 -13.78
CA HIS A 53 -40.22 14.33 -14.21
C HIS A 53 -39.77 12.86 -14.48
N GLN A 54 -40.58 11.97 -13.89
CA GLN A 54 -40.67 10.52 -14.03
C GLN A 54 -41.11 10.09 -15.45
N GLU A 55 -40.56 8.98 -15.96
CA GLU A 55 -41.36 7.79 -16.31
C GLU A 55 -40.54 6.54 -16.71
N SER A 56 -41.04 5.41 -16.19
CA SER A 56 -41.03 3.99 -16.62
C SER A 56 -39.87 3.29 -17.38
N GLN A 57 -39.39 2.23 -16.71
CA GLN A 57 -39.05 0.85 -17.17
C GLN A 57 -38.35 0.61 -18.53
N THR A 58 -37.18 -0.04 -18.49
CA THR A 58 -36.96 -1.40 -19.06
C THR A 58 -35.51 -1.88 -18.83
N SER A 59 -35.38 -3.20 -18.72
CA SER A 59 -34.17 -4.00 -18.52
C SER A 59 -33.00 -3.67 -19.45
N ARG A 60 -31.79 -3.49 -18.89
CA ARG A 60 -30.49 -3.91 -19.47
C ARG A 60 -29.35 -3.55 -18.50
N THR A 61 -28.77 -4.56 -17.86
CA THR A 61 -27.46 -4.46 -17.20
C THR A 61 -26.36 -4.61 -18.25
N PRO A 62 -25.75 -3.48 -18.67
CA PRO A 62 -24.29 -3.43 -18.75
C PRO A 62 -23.67 -2.13 -18.18
N SER A 63 -24.45 -1.19 -17.64
CA SER A 63 -23.95 0.14 -17.25
C SER A 63 -23.15 0.19 -15.95
N PHE A 64 -23.46 -0.64 -14.97
CA PHE A 64 -22.87 -0.49 -13.63
C PHE A 64 -21.35 -0.71 -13.58
N LEU A 65 -20.82 -1.62 -14.41
CA LEU A 65 -19.36 -1.87 -14.47
C LEU A 65 -18.62 -0.78 -15.24
N SER A 66 -19.23 -0.21 -16.30
CA SER A 66 -18.65 0.94 -17.00
C SER A 66 -18.65 2.19 -16.13
N ASP A 67 -19.66 2.36 -15.30
CA ASP A 67 -19.77 3.50 -14.38
C ASP A 67 -18.72 3.41 -13.25
N ILE A 68 -18.39 2.19 -12.79
CA ILE A 68 -17.29 1.97 -11.85
C ILE A 68 -15.94 2.24 -12.52
N ASP A 69 -15.72 1.77 -13.75
CA ASP A 69 -14.48 2.05 -14.48
C ASP A 69 -14.32 3.56 -14.74
N ALA A 70 -15.41 4.27 -15.07
CA ALA A 70 -15.42 5.73 -15.23
C ALA A 70 -15.13 6.46 -13.90
N PHE A 71 -15.75 6.03 -12.80
CA PHE A 71 -15.49 6.56 -11.46
C PHE A 71 -14.04 6.32 -11.02
N VAL A 72 -13.49 5.12 -11.26
CA VAL A 72 -12.09 4.80 -10.93
C VAL A 72 -11.13 5.62 -11.81
N ASN A 73 -11.44 5.84 -13.09
CA ASN A 73 -10.65 6.71 -13.96
C ASN A 73 -10.63 8.15 -13.46
N GLN A 74 -11.75 8.66 -12.95
CA GLN A 74 -11.82 10.01 -12.40
C GLN A 74 -10.90 10.24 -11.19
N PHE A 75 -10.57 9.19 -10.42
CA PHE A 75 -9.62 9.26 -9.30
C PHE A 75 -8.14 9.08 -9.72
N LEU A 76 -7.88 8.69 -10.97
CA LEU A 76 -6.55 8.30 -11.45
C LEU A 76 -5.93 9.28 -12.45
N GLU A 77 -6.68 10.29 -12.91
CA GLU A 77 -6.15 11.32 -13.80
C GLU A 77 -5.32 12.36 -13.03
N PRO A 78 -4.05 12.61 -13.40
CA PRO A 78 -3.26 13.70 -12.85
C PRO A 78 -3.75 15.02 -13.46
N GLY A 79 -4.21 15.96 -12.63
CA GLY A 79 -4.60 17.29 -13.08
C GLY A 79 -3.45 18.05 -13.73
N THR A 80 -3.49 18.20 -15.06
CA THR A 80 -2.75 19.21 -15.81
C THR A 80 -3.44 20.56 -15.67
N GLY A 81 -2.80 21.50 -14.99
CA GLY A 81 -3.16 22.91 -14.99
C GLY A 81 -1.92 23.75 -14.75
N GLU A 82 -1.40 24.37 -15.81
CA GLU A 82 -0.44 25.48 -15.71
C GLU A 82 -1.13 26.73 -15.12
N PRO A 83 -0.39 27.63 -14.45
CA PRO A 83 -0.95 28.75 -13.72
C PRO A 83 -1.09 29.99 -14.61
N THR A 84 -2.25 30.64 -14.57
CA THR A 84 -2.43 32.02 -15.05
C THR A 84 -2.81 32.88 -13.86
N ASP A 85 -1.90 33.76 -13.43
CA ASP A 85 -2.17 34.79 -12.41
C ASP A 85 -3.14 35.85 -12.94
N PRO A 86 -3.93 36.46 -12.05
CA PRO A 86 -3.74 37.90 -11.88
C PRO A 86 -3.74 38.37 -10.41
N VAL A 87 -2.92 39.39 -10.19
CA VAL A 87 -2.77 40.22 -8.97
C VAL A 87 -4.06 40.98 -8.64
N PRO A 88 -4.37 41.22 -7.36
CA PRO A 88 -4.55 42.60 -6.90
C PRO A 88 -3.88 42.91 -5.55
N ALA A 89 -3.73 44.22 -5.34
CA ALA A 89 -2.88 44.91 -4.37
C ALA A 89 -3.42 45.00 -2.93
N ASP A 90 -2.45 45.14 -2.02
CA ASP A 90 -2.39 45.83 -0.72
C ASP A 90 -3.64 45.91 0.18
N THR A 91 -3.53 45.34 1.38
CA THR A 91 -3.57 46.16 2.62
C THR A 91 -2.85 45.46 3.79
N SER A 92 -2.12 46.27 4.53
CA SER A 92 -1.31 45.98 5.71
C SER A 92 -2.05 45.31 6.88
N ASN A 93 -1.40 44.38 7.57
CA ASN A 93 -1.18 44.49 9.02
C ASN A 93 -0.14 43.47 9.54
N GLN A 94 0.68 43.96 10.45
CA GLN A 94 1.87 43.32 11.03
C GLN A 94 1.49 42.10 11.88
N SER A 95 2.19 40.98 11.71
CA SER A 95 2.37 39.97 12.75
C SER A 95 3.66 39.18 12.53
N GLU A 96 4.56 39.34 13.49
CA GLU A 96 5.68 38.49 13.92
C GLU A 96 6.23 37.47 12.91
N LYS A 97 7.36 37.86 12.32
CA LYS A 97 8.19 37.07 11.40
C LYS A 97 8.88 35.94 12.15
N ALA A 98 8.23 34.77 12.25
CA ALA A 98 8.96 33.52 12.44
C ALA A 98 9.82 33.30 11.18
N GLU A 99 11.15 33.28 11.33
CA GLU A 99 12.06 32.92 10.25
C GLU A 99 11.71 31.52 9.75
N GLU A 100 10.92 31.45 8.67
CA GLU A 100 10.83 30.26 7.85
C GLU A 100 12.25 29.94 7.37
N ARG A 101 12.84 28.94 8.00
CA ARG A 101 14.13 28.38 7.60
C ARG A 101 13.96 27.85 6.18
N TYR A 102 14.29 28.68 5.20
CA TYR A 102 14.40 28.30 3.79
C TYR A 102 15.37 27.12 3.71
N ILE A 103 14.83 25.91 3.60
CA ILE A 103 15.61 24.72 3.28
C ILE A 103 15.78 24.78 1.77
N PRO A 104 17.00 25.00 1.23
CA PRO A 104 17.22 25.03 -0.20
C PRO A 104 16.67 23.73 -0.79
N ARG A 105 15.69 23.88 -1.69
CA ARG A 105 15.20 22.78 -2.52
C ARG A 105 16.43 22.25 -3.23
N ARG A 106 16.97 21.09 -2.80
CA ARG A 106 18.03 20.43 -3.57
C ARG A 106 17.41 20.21 -4.93
N GLU A 107 17.86 20.98 -5.91
CA GLU A 107 17.54 20.74 -7.31
C GLU A 107 18.09 19.35 -7.60
N TRP A 108 17.22 18.34 -7.52
CA TRP A 108 17.49 17.06 -8.11
C TRP A 108 17.63 17.37 -9.59
N LYS A 109 18.86 17.55 -10.06
CA LYS A 109 19.14 17.52 -11.50
C LYS A 109 18.52 16.23 -11.98
N ILE A 110 17.37 16.34 -12.64
CA ILE A 110 16.74 15.22 -13.30
C ILE A 110 17.84 14.72 -14.22
N HIS A 111 18.34 13.52 -13.96
CA HIS A 111 19.32 12.88 -14.84
C HIS A 111 18.58 12.54 -16.14
N LEU A 112 18.40 13.56 -16.98
CA LEU A 112 17.94 13.51 -18.36
C LEU A 112 18.99 12.82 -19.24
N THR A 113 20.15 12.47 -18.68
CA THR A 113 21.12 11.58 -19.32
C THR A 113 20.40 10.31 -19.73
N PRO A 114 20.29 10.04 -21.05
CA PRO A 114 19.60 8.86 -21.52
C PRO A 114 20.28 7.63 -20.90
N VAL A 115 19.47 6.73 -20.33
CA VAL A 115 19.96 5.42 -19.88
C VAL A 115 20.71 4.80 -21.06
N ALA A 116 21.98 4.45 -20.84
CA ALA A 116 22.87 3.89 -21.84
C ALA A 116 22.17 2.73 -22.59
N ALA A 117 22.32 2.69 -23.91
CA ALA A 117 21.63 1.70 -24.76
C ALA A 117 21.85 0.26 -24.28
N GLU A 118 23.09 -0.06 -23.87
CA GLU A 118 23.45 -1.36 -23.32
C GLU A 118 22.64 -1.73 -22.05
N LEU A 119 22.38 -0.76 -21.16
CA LEU A 119 21.58 -1.00 -19.96
C LEU A 119 20.11 -1.25 -20.30
N ARG A 120 19.58 -0.56 -21.32
CA ARG A 120 18.21 -0.80 -21.80
C ARG A 120 18.09 -2.20 -22.41
N GLU A 121 19.01 -2.56 -23.29
CA GLU A 121 19.04 -3.88 -23.93
C GLU A 121 19.10 -5.01 -22.88
N ARG A 122 19.95 -4.86 -21.86
CA ARG A 122 20.03 -5.82 -20.75
C ARG A 122 18.71 -5.95 -19.99
N GLN A 123 17.97 -4.87 -19.77
CA GLN A 123 16.66 -4.92 -19.12
C GLN A 123 15.61 -5.57 -20.01
N ASP A 124 15.64 -5.33 -21.32
CA ASP A 124 14.74 -5.95 -22.28
C ASP A 124 14.96 -7.45 -22.38
N GLN A 125 16.21 -7.90 -22.45
CA GLN A 125 16.57 -9.33 -22.41
C GLN A 125 16.06 -10.00 -21.12
N ARG A 126 16.24 -9.36 -19.96
CA ARG A 126 15.71 -9.88 -18.68
C ARG A 126 14.19 -9.98 -18.67
N ARG A 127 13.50 -9.00 -19.24
CA ARG A 127 12.04 -9.00 -19.34
C ARG A 127 11.54 -10.11 -20.25
N ARG A 128 12.19 -10.31 -21.40
CA ARG A 128 11.89 -11.42 -22.33
C ARG A 128 12.06 -12.77 -21.65
N LEU A 129 13.22 -12.99 -21.00
CA LEU A 129 13.48 -14.21 -20.26
C LEU A 129 12.41 -14.48 -19.19
N LEU A 130 11.99 -13.44 -18.45
CA LEU A 130 10.93 -13.59 -17.46
C LEU A 130 9.60 -14.02 -18.10
N GLN A 131 9.22 -13.40 -19.23
CA GLN A 131 8.00 -13.74 -19.95
C GLN A 131 8.04 -15.18 -20.49
N GLU A 132 9.16 -15.59 -21.09
CA GLU A 132 9.37 -16.94 -21.59
C GLU A 132 9.29 -17.98 -20.47
N MET A 133 9.95 -17.71 -19.33
CA MET A 133 9.92 -18.60 -18.16
C MET A 133 8.52 -18.70 -17.55
N CYS A 134 7.76 -17.60 -17.51
CA CYS A 134 6.37 -17.60 -17.03
C CYS A 134 5.42 -18.33 -17.99
N ALA A 135 5.64 -18.25 -19.30
CA ALA A 135 4.85 -18.93 -20.32
C ALA A 135 5.20 -20.41 -20.47
N ASN A 136 6.41 -20.82 -20.05
CA ASN A 136 6.86 -22.20 -20.17
C ASN A 136 6.14 -23.11 -19.17
N ASP A 137 5.25 -23.98 -19.66
CA ASP A 137 4.48 -24.92 -18.85
C ASP A 137 5.31 -25.92 -18.05
N SER A 138 6.53 -26.25 -18.50
CA SER A 138 7.42 -27.22 -17.82
C SER A 138 7.97 -26.73 -16.48
N VAL A 139 8.04 -25.41 -16.24
CA VAL A 139 8.55 -24.87 -14.98
C VAL A 139 7.45 -24.98 -13.92
N VAL A 140 7.57 -25.91 -12.99
CA VAL A 140 6.59 -26.11 -11.91
C VAL A 140 7.02 -25.32 -10.66
N PHE A 141 6.17 -24.39 -10.22
CA PHE A 141 6.32 -23.75 -8.91
C PHE A 141 4.95 -23.61 -8.24
N PRO A 142 4.90 -23.55 -6.89
CA PRO A 142 3.65 -23.40 -6.16
C PRO A 142 2.88 -22.16 -6.60
N GLY A 143 1.66 -22.37 -7.07
CA GLY A 143 0.75 -21.28 -7.43
C GLY A 143 0.82 -20.78 -8.87
N LYS A 144 1.60 -21.41 -9.75
CA LYS A 144 1.68 -21.04 -11.17
C LYS A 144 0.31 -20.92 -11.87
N ASN A 145 -0.56 -21.90 -11.67
CA ASN A 145 -1.86 -21.98 -12.36
C ASN A 145 -2.99 -21.32 -11.56
N ARG A 146 -2.69 -20.52 -10.52
CA ARG A 146 -3.71 -19.83 -9.74
C ARG A 146 -4.21 -18.60 -10.50
N SER A 147 -5.52 -18.39 -10.51
CA SER A 147 -6.06 -17.09 -10.89
C SER A 147 -5.65 -16.04 -9.86
N PHE A 148 -5.62 -14.77 -10.27
CA PHE A 148 -5.39 -13.65 -9.34
C PHE A 148 -6.43 -13.62 -8.21
N ASP A 149 -7.66 -14.09 -8.47
CA ASP A 149 -8.71 -14.16 -7.47
C ASP A 149 -8.38 -15.17 -6.36
N ASP A 150 -7.71 -16.27 -6.71
CA ASP A 150 -7.31 -17.35 -5.80
C ASP A 150 -6.09 -17.00 -4.93
N ILE A 151 -5.37 -15.91 -5.26
CA ILE A 151 -4.19 -15.49 -4.50
C ILE A 151 -4.64 -14.90 -3.15
N PRO A 152 -4.20 -15.49 -2.01
CA PRO A 152 -4.51 -14.96 -0.69
C PRO A 152 -3.96 -13.53 -0.49
N ASN A 153 -4.71 -12.66 0.20
CA ASN A 153 -4.29 -11.27 0.44
C ASN A 153 -2.91 -11.17 1.15
N LYS A 154 -2.60 -12.13 2.04
CA LYS A 154 -1.30 -12.22 2.72
C LYS A 154 -0.11 -12.33 1.76
N GLU A 155 -0.29 -12.95 0.59
CA GLU A 155 0.77 -13.07 -0.41
C GLU A 155 1.01 -11.74 -1.15
N LEU A 156 0.07 -10.79 -1.07
CA LEU A 156 0.13 -9.49 -1.74
C LEU A 156 0.73 -8.38 -0.86
N ASP A 157 1.31 -8.71 0.30
CA ASP A 157 1.90 -7.73 1.22
C ASP A 157 3.17 -7.06 0.66
N HIS A 158 3.81 -7.69 -0.31
CA HIS A 158 5.03 -7.19 -0.92
C HIS A 158 4.81 -6.13 -2.02
N LEU A 159 3.54 -5.86 -2.37
CA LEU A 159 3.14 -4.90 -3.41
C LEU A 159 2.72 -3.59 -2.76
N ILE A 160 3.64 -2.63 -2.70
CA ILE A 160 3.37 -1.26 -2.23
C ILE A 160 2.82 -0.46 -3.40
N VAL A 161 1.70 0.21 -3.16
CA VAL A 161 0.97 0.96 -4.16
C VAL A 161 1.06 2.44 -3.83
N ASP A 162 1.36 3.23 -4.84
CA ASP A 162 1.21 4.68 -4.77
C ASP A 162 0.28 5.15 -5.87
N ASP A 163 -0.92 5.54 -5.45
CA ASP A 163 -2.00 5.93 -6.34
C ASP A 163 -1.74 7.27 -7.02
N ARG A 164 -0.98 8.18 -6.37
CA ARG A 164 -0.66 9.50 -6.91
C ARG A 164 0.22 9.43 -8.15
N HIS A 165 1.21 8.55 -8.12
CA HIS A 165 2.16 8.40 -9.22
C HIS A 165 1.82 7.22 -10.14
N GLY A 166 0.77 6.45 -9.83
CA GLY A 166 0.37 5.29 -10.62
C GLY A 166 1.46 4.21 -10.68
N ILE A 167 2.13 3.94 -9.55
CA ILE A 167 3.22 2.97 -9.46
C ILE A 167 2.94 1.85 -8.45
N ILE A 168 3.46 0.66 -8.76
CA ILE A 168 3.46 -0.50 -7.87
C ILE A 168 4.89 -0.97 -7.69
N TYR A 169 5.38 -0.88 -6.47
CA TYR A 169 6.69 -1.38 -6.08
C TYR A 169 6.56 -2.78 -5.45
N CYS A 170 7.10 -3.78 -6.13
CA CYS A 170 7.27 -5.13 -5.58
C CYS A 170 8.59 -5.16 -4.80
N TYR A 171 8.52 -5.04 -3.47
CA TYR A 171 9.74 -5.02 -2.67
C TYR A 171 10.28 -6.44 -2.48
N VAL A 172 11.59 -6.58 -2.71
CA VAL A 172 12.31 -7.83 -2.44
C VAL A 172 13.36 -7.56 -1.35
N PRO A 173 13.45 -8.39 -0.29
CA PRO A 173 14.46 -8.19 0.75
C PRO A 173 15.89 -8.19 0.19
N LYS A 174 16.72 -7.31 0.76
CA LYS A 174 18.18 -7.21 0.50
C LYS A 174 18.58 -6.67 -0.89
N VAL A 175 17.66 -6.00 -1.57
CA VAL A 175 17.90 -5.30 -2.85
C VAL A 175 17.73 -3.78 -2.71
N ALA A 176 18.26 -3.22 -1.62
CA ALA A 176 18.02 -1.82 -1.21
C ALA A 176 16.55 -1.51 -0.86
N CYS A 177 15.80 -2.50 -0.36
CA CYS A 177 14.38 -2.34 -0.05
C CYS A 177 14.08 -1.25 0.98
N SER A 178 14.94 -1.03 2.00
CA SER A 178 14.75 0.06 2.96
C SER A 178 14.82 1.44 2.30
N ASN A 179 15.71 1.64 1.32
CA ASN A 179 15.84 2.92 0.63
C ASN A 179 14.63 3.18 -0.27
N TRP A 180 14.20 2.17 -1.03
CA TRP A 180 12.98 2.29 -1.84
C TRP A 180 11.74 2.49 -0.99
N LYS A 181 11.61 1.83 0.17
CA LYS A 181 10.51 2.08 1.11
C LYS A 181 10.49 3.53 1.60
N ARG A 182 11.65 4.16 1.88
CA ARG A 182 11.70 5.59 2.21
C ARG A 182 11.21 6.46 1.06
N ILE A 183 11.65 6.17 -0.16
CA ILE A 183 11.18 6.86 -1.35
C ILE A 183 9.66 6.71 -1.49
N MET A 184 9.11 5.50 -1.30
CA MET A 184 7.65 5.27 -1.34
C MET A 184 6.91 6.08 -0.27
N ILE A 185 7.45 6.20 0.96
CA ILE A 185 6.85 7.04 2.01
C ILE A 185 6.81 8.51 1.56
N VAL A 186 7.92 9.03 1.03
CA VAL A 186 8.01 10.42 0.54
C VAL A 186 7.06 10.66 -0.63
N LEU A 187 7.02 9.77 -1.63
CA LEU A 187 6.10 9.87 -2.77
C LEU A 187 4.63 9.78 -2.35
N SER A 188 4.34 8.95 -1.35
CA SER A 188 3.00 8.83 -0.79
C SER A 188 2.65 9.94 0.21
N GLU A 189 3.57 10.86 0.50
CA GLU A 189 3.42 11.94 1.49
C GLU A 189 2.75 11.45 2.80
N SER A 190 2.99 10.19 3.18
CA SER A 190 2.27 9.51 4.26
C SER A 190 2.81 9.88 5.64
N LEU A 191 4.00 10.46 5.67
CA LEU A 191 4.66 10.94 6.87
C LEU A 191 4.67 12.46 6.86
N LEU A 192 3.96 13.06 7.81
CA LEU A 192 3.98 14.48 8.08
C LEU A 192 4.90 14.76 9.27
N ARG A 193 5.73 15.79 9.17
CA ARG A 193 6.52 16.34 10.26
C ARG A 193 6.18 17.81 10.38
N ASP A 194 5.66 18.20 11.54
CA ASP A 194 5.18 19.58 11.80
C ASP A 194 4.11 20.04 10.77
N GLY A 195 3.22 19.12 10.38
CA GLY A 195 2.17 19.37 9.38
C GLY A 195 2.63 19.34 7.92
N VAL A 196 3.93 19.23 7.65
CA VAL A 196 4.50 19.25 6.30
C VAL A 196 4.93 17.84 5.88
N PRO A 197 4.64 17.39 4.64
CA PRO A 197 5.14 16.13 4.12
C PRO A 197 6.66 16.02 4.18
N GLN A 198 7.16 14.90 4.72
CA GLN A 198 8.59 14.65 4.75
C GLN A 198 9.14 14.56 3.31
N ARG A 199 10.16 15.36 3.01
CA ARG A 199 10.78 15.45 1.67
C ARG A 199 12.11 14.71 1.56
N ASP A 200 12.85 14.57 2.67
CA ASP A 200 14.13 13.86 2.67
C ASP A 200 13.95 12.38 3.02
N PRO A 201 14.20 11.43 2.10
CA PRO A 201 14.13 10.02 2.39
C PRO A 201 15.07 9.59 3.53
N LEU A 202 16.25 10.21 3.65
CA LEU A 202 17.27 9.82 4.63
C LEU A 202 16.90 10.25 6.05
N ALA A 203 16.06 11.27 6.19
CA ALA A 203 15.52 11.71 7.47
C ALA A 203 14.44 10.77 8.03
N ILE A 204 14.00 9.76 7.26
CA ILE A 204 13.03 8.76 7.73
C ILE A 204 13.77 7.65 8.51
N PRO A 205 13.45 7.48 9.81
CA PRO A 205 14.15 6.56 10.68
C PRO A 205 13.76 5.11 10.37
N ARG A 206 14.66 4.16 10.65
CA ARG A 206 14.59 2.76 10.15
C ARG A 206 13.38 1.99 10.70
N ASP A 207 13.07 2.20 11.97
CA ASP A 207 11.90 1.67 12.67
C ASP A 207 10.60 1.98 11.92
N LEU A 208 10.47 3.21 11.41
CA LEU A 208 9.30 3.63 10.67
C LEU A 208 9.25 3.05 9.24
N VAL A 209 10.42 2.91 8.59
CA VAL A 209 10.51 2.36 7.22
C VAL A 209 9.95 0.94 7.11
N HIS A 210 10.13 0.14 8.16
CA HIS A 210 9.67 -1.24 8.20
C HIS A 210 8.28 -1.39 8.85
N ASN A 211 7.70 -0.31 9.36
CA ASN A 211 6.34 -0.32 9.89
C ASN A 211 5.35 -0.57 8.75
N ASN A 212 4.60 -1.66 8.85
CA ASN A 212 3.62 -2.01 7.83
C ASN A 212 2.58 -0.90 7.63
N SER A 213 2.16 -0.18 8.67
CA SER A 213 1.18 0.90 8.61
C SER A 213 1.59 2.06 7.68
N MET A 214 2.89 2.29 7.48
CA MET A 214 3.42 3.36 6.64
C MET A 214 3.27 3.11 5.13
N HIS A 215 3.08 1.85 4.73
CA HIS A 215 2.99 1.47 3.32
C HIS A 215 1.58 1.05 2.97
N PHE A 216 1.02 1.61 1.91
CA PHE A 216 -0.26 1.14 1.39
C PHE A 216 -0.02 -0.06 0.48
N THR A 217 -0.27 -1.27 0.97
CA THR A 217 -0.05 -2.53 0.24
C THR A 217 -1.35 -3.13 -0.25
N PHE A 218 -1.32 -3.96 -1.29
CA PHE A 218 -2.51 -4.69 -1.76
C PHE A 218 -3.15 -5.55 -0.68
N ASN A 219 -2.38 -6.15 0.24
CA ASN A 219 -2.95 -6.87 1.38
C ASN A 219 -3.98 -6.03 2.19
N LYS A 220 -3.80 -4.70 2.24
CA LYS A 220 -4.69 -3.78 2.97
C LYS A 220 -5.92 -3.31 2.19
N PHE A 221 -5.99 -3.58 0.88
CA PHE A 221 -7.11 -3.11 0.05
C PHE A 221 -8.44 -3.72 0.49
N TRP A 222 -8.44 -4.97 0.95
CA TRP A 222 -9.65 -5.59 1.48
C TRP A 222 -10.24 -4.78 2.63
N LYS A 223 -9.40 -4.29 3.56
CA LYS A 223 -9.84 -3.45 4.68
C LYS A 223 -10.40 -2.10 4.22
N ARG A 224 -9.90 -1.53 3.11
CA ARG A 224 -10.30 -0.21 2.62
C ARG A 224 -11.49 -0.23 1.66
N TYR A 225 -11.55 -1.22 0.76
CA TYR A 225 -12.50 -1.25 -0.36
C TYR A 225 -13.47 -2.44 -0.31
N GLY A 226 -13.33 -3.34 0.68
CA GLY A 226 -14.19 -4.50 0.86
C GLY A 226 -14.28 -5.35 -0.42
N LYS A 227 -15.51 -5.65 -0.85
CA LYS A 227 -15.80 -6.49 -2.02
C LYS A 227 -15.19 -6.00 -3.33
N PHE A 228 -14.90 -4.70 -3.46
CA PHE A 228 -14.33 -4.12 -4.67
C PHE A 228 -12.80 -4.24 -4.75
N ALA A 229 -12.15 -4.67 -3.65
CA ALA A 229 -10.70 -4.68 -3.54
C ALA A 229 -10.00 -5.42 -4.70
N LYS A 230 -10.45 -6.64 -5.03
CA LYS A 230 -9.86 -7.45 -6.11
C LYS A 230 -10.02 -6.81 -7.49
N HIS A 231 -11.17 -6.19 -7.76
CA HIS A 231 -11.40 -5.48 -9.01
C HIS A 231 -10.45 -4.27 -9.14
N LEU A 232 -10.35 -3.44 -8.11
CA LEU A 232 -9.42 -2.31 -8.05
C LEU A 232 -7.96 -2.75 -8.20
N MET A 233 -7.56 -3.84 -7.55
CA MET A 233 -6.22 -4.42 -7.72
C MET A 233 -5.94 -4.80 -9.18
N LYS A 234 -6.89 -5.47 -9.87
CA LYS A 234 -6.76 -5.84 -11.29
C LYS A 234 -6.60 -4.61 -12.18
N VAL A 235 -7.41 -3.58 -11.95
CA VAL A 235 -7.32 -2.31 -12.71
C VAL A 235 -5.96 -1.65 -12.51
N LYS A 236 -5.48 -1.56 -11.27
CA LYS A 236 -4.15 -1.00 -10.97
C LYS A 236 -3.03 -1.86 -11.53
N LEU A 237 -3.12 -3.19 -11.43
CA LEU A 237 -2.16 -4.12 -12.06
C LEU A 237 -2.12 -3.98 -13.58
N LYS A 238 -3.18 -3.53 -14.23
CA LYS A 238 -3.17 -3.24 -15.67
C LYS A 238 -2.56 -1.87 -15.96
N LYS A 239 -2.98 -0.83 -15.25
CA LYS A 239 -2.67 0.58 -15.56
C LYS A 239 -1.36 1.10 -14.97
N TYR A 240 -0.99 0.65 -13.77
CA TYR A 240 0.14 1.24 -13.04
C TYR A 240 1.48 0.69 -13.55
N THR A 241 2.52 1.51 -13.44
CA THR A 241 3.88 1.09 -13.71
C THR A 241 4.35 0.17 -12.58
N LYS A 242 4.68 -1.07 -12.93
CA LYS A 242 5.14 -2.09 -11.98
C LYS A 242 6.65 -2.21 -12.07
N PHE A 243 7.33 -2.13 -10.94
CA PHE A 243 8.79 -2.29 -10.92
C PHE A 243 9.26 -3.10 -9.73
N ILE A 244 10.41 -3.74 -9.94
CA ILE A 244 11.08 -4.62 -8.99
C ILE A 244 12.58 -4.40 -9.13
N PHE A 245 13.29 -4.37 -8.00
CA PHE A 245 14.74 -4.36 -7.99
C PHE A 245 15.25 -5.77 -7.67
N VAL A 246 16.14 -6.25 -8.52
CA VAL A 246 16.76 -7.58 -8.37
C VAL A 246 18.26 -7.43 -8.17
N ARG A 247 18.82 -8.38 -7.42
CA ARG A 247 20.26 -8.54 -7.17
C ARG A 247 20.59 -10.02 -7.25
N ASP A 248 21.85 -10.33 -7.53
CA ASP A 248 22.37 -11.68 -7.49
C ASP A 248 21.93 -12.43 -6.20
N PRO A 249 21.40 -13.66 -6.32
CA PRO A 249 20.84 -14.39 -5.18
C PRO A 249 21.88 -14.70 -4.10
N PHE A 250 23.12 -15.03 -4.46
CA PHE A 250 24.18 -15.32 -3.49
C PHE A 250 24.59 -14.04 -2.74
N VAL A 251 24.65 -12.92 -3.44
CA VAL A 251 24.92 -11.63 -2.79
C VAL A 251 23.78 -11.22 -1.85
N ARG A 252 22.51 -11.51 -2.21
CA ARG A 252 21.37 -11.32 -1.30
C ARG A 252 21.47 -12.20 -0.06
N LEU A 253 21.85 -13.46 -0.24
CA LEU A 253 22.02 -14.41 0.85
C LEU A 253 23.13 -13.97 1.82
N ILE A 254 24.31 -13.61 1.30
CA ILE A 254 25.42 -13.10 2.11
C ILE A 254 25.01 -11.81 2.83
N SER A 255 24.31 -10.89 2.15
CA SER A 255 23.80 -9.67 2.78
C SER A 255 22.78 -9.94 3.88
N ALA A 256 21.94 -10.98 3.72
CA ALA A 256 21.00 -11.41 4.75
C ALA A 256 21.76 -11.99 5.94
N TYR A 257 22.72 -12.88 5.68
CA TYR A 257 23.56 -13.51 6.70
C TYR A 257 24.24 -12.46 7.58
N ARG A 258 25.00 -11.54 6.98
CA ARG A 258 25.69 -10.46 7.70
C ARG A 258 24.74 -9.59 8.53
N ASN A 259 23.58 -9.28 7.99
CA ASN A 259 22.62 -8.42 8.70
C ASN A 259 21.88 -9.11 9.84
N LYS A 260 21.76 -10.45 9.82
CA LYS A 260 20.94 -11.21 10.77
C LYS A 260 21.75 -12.04 11.75
N PHE A 261 22.95 -12.46 11.37
CA PHE A 261 23.76 -13.40 12.15
C PHE A 261 25.14 -12.88 12.54
N GLU A 262 25.70 -11.90 11.84
CA GLU A 262 27.04 -11.36 12.17
C GLU A 262 26.99 -10.29 13.27
N LEU A 263 25.85 -9.59 13.39
CA LEU A 263 25.60 -8.61 14.46
C LEU A 263 24.71 -9.24 15.53
N ARG A 264 25.01 -8.96 16.81
CA ARG A 264 24.17 -9.39 17.94
C ARG A 264 22.77 -8.82 17.79
N ASN A 265 21.80 -9.68 17.51
CA ASN A 265 20.41 -9.32 17.22
C ASN A 265 19.47 -10.19 18.06
N GLU A 266 19.42 -9.91 19.36
CA GLU A 266 18.67 -10.69 20.35
C GLU A 266 17.20 -10.88 19.96
N ASP A 267 16.55 -9.83 19.45
CA ASP A 267 15.14 -9.91 19.00
C ASP A 267 14.95 -10.91 17.87
N PHE A 268 15.88 -10.93 16.91
CA PHE A 268 15.85 -11.88 15.81
C PHE A 268 16.07 -13.30 16.30
N TYR A 269 17.04 -13.52 17.20
CA TYR A 269 17.30 -14.84 17.76
C TYR A 269 16.14 -15.34 18.63
N ALA A 270 15.54 -14.49 19.47
CA ALA A 270 14.38 -14.82 20.26
C ALA A 270 13.19 -15.23 19.38
N CYS A 271 12.91 -14.47 18.32
CA CYS A 271 11.86 -14.79 17.37
C CYS A 271 12.13 -16.10 16.61
N LEU A 272 13.37 -16.30 16.14
CA LEU A 272 13.78 -17.52 15.45
C LEU A 272 13.64 -18.76 16.34
N CYS A 273 14.08 -18.66 17.60
CA CYS A 273 13.95 -19.72 18.60
C CYS A 273 12.48 -20.03 18.90
N ALA A 274 11.63 -19.02 19.12
CA ALA A 274 10.21 -19.22 19.35
C ALA A 274 9.53 -19.95 18.19
N GLN A 275 9.88 -19.61 16.95
CA GLN A 275 9.32 -20.23 15.76
C GLN A 275 9.83 -21.67 15.54
N ALA A 276 11.09 -21.94 15.88
CA ALA A 276 11.67 -23.27 15.87
C ALA A 276 10.99 -24.18 16.92
N ILE A 277 10.77 -23.68 18.13
CA ILE A 277 10.08 -24.39 19.22
C ILE A 277 8.63 -24.68 18.81
N HIS A 278 7.89 -23.69 18.30
CA HIS A 278 6.51 -23.89 17.85
C HIS A 278 6.43 -24.96 16.74
N SER A 279 7.38 -24.96 15.81
CA SER A 279 7.44 -25.95 14.72
C SER A 279 7.81 -27.35 15.21
N ALA A 280 8.60 -27.46 16.27
CA ALA A 280 8.98 -28.73 16.88
C ALA A 280 7.85 -29.32 17.75
N VAL A 281 7.05 -28.47 18.41
CA VAL A 281 5.89 -28.88 19.24
C VAL A 281 4.64 -29.18 18.38
N SER A 282 4.56 -28.63 17.16
CA SER A 282 3.45 -28.88 16.23
C SER A 282 3.63 -30.14 15.35
N ARG A 283 4.68 -30.93 15.57
CA ARG A 283 4.91 -32.24 14.93
C ARG A 283 4.67 -33.35 15.93
#